data_AF-A0A0C1JVP9-F1
#
_entry.id   AF-A0A0C1JVP9-F1
#
_cell.length_a   1.000
_cell.length_b   1.000
_cell.length_c   1.000
_cell.angle_alpha   90.00
_cell.angle_beta   90.00
_cell.angle_gamma   90.00
#
_symmetry.space_group_name_H-M   'P 1'
#
loop_
_entity.id
_entity.type
_entity.pdbx_description
1 polymer ?
#
loop_
_entity_poly.entity_id
_entity_poly.type
_entity_poly.pdbx_seq_one_letter_code
_entity_poly.pdbx_strand_id
1 'polypeptide(L)' 'QLTTLPAEIGQLSQLQTLDLKENQLTSLPAEIGHLSQLTKLELAENPLKDIAEKIRQRFQL' A
#
# COMPACT_ATOMS: atom_id res chain seq x y z
N GLN A 1 0.58 -4.98 15.16
CA GLN A 1 1.17 -5.02 13.81
C GLN A 1 0.15 -5.54 12.84
N LEU A 2 -0.04 -4.85 11.72
CA LEU A 2 -0.94 -5.24 10.63
C LEU A 2 -0.31 -6.36 9.82
N THR A 3 -1.10 -7.37 9.48
CA THR A 3 -0.68 -8.50 8.65
C THR A 3 -1.27 -8.45 7.24
N THR A 4 -2.41 -7.76 7.09
CA THR A 4 -3.08 -7.52 5.81
C THR A 4 -3.75 -6.14 5.81
N LEU A 5 -4.17 -5.69 4.62
CA LEU A 5 -5.03 -4.53 4.46
C LEU A 5 -6.31 -4.94 3.71
N PRO A 6 -7.46 -4.37 4.07
CA PRO A 6 -8.71 -4.58 3.35
C PRO A 6 -8.65 -3.96 1.95
N ALA A 7 -9.32 -4.56 0.98
CA ALA A 7 -9.43 -4.04 -0.39
C ALA A 7 -10.13 -2.66 -0.42
N GLU A 8 -11.02 -2.42 0.54
CA GLU A 8 -11.76 -1.18 0.74
C GLU A 8 -10.85 0.04 0.96
N ILE A 9 -9.56 -0.15 1.28
CA ILE A 9 -8.59 0.94 1.35
C ILE A 9 -8.58 1.75 0.04
N GLY A 10 -8.76 1.10 -1.12
CA GLY A 10 -8.78 1.77 -2.42
C GLY A 10 -9.94 2.75 -2.62
N GLN A 11 -10.93 2.77 -1.73
CA GLN A 11 -12.05 3.71 -1.76
C GLN A 11 -11.72 5.06 -1.13
N LEU A 12 -10.58 5.17 -0.44
CA LEU A 12 -10.13 6.41 0.20
C LEU A 12 -9.56 7.39 -0.84
N SER A 13 -10.43 7.90 -1.71
CA SER A 13 -10.07 8.75 -2.86
C SER A 13 -9.33 10.05 -2.51
N GLN A 14 -9.45 10.52 -1.26
CA GLN A 14 -8.80 11.73 -0.77
C GLN A 14 -7.52 11.45 0.05
N LEU A 15 -7.13 10.18 0.21
CA LEU A 15 -5.96 9.81 1.00
C LEU A 15 -4.69 10.26 0.27
N GLN A 16 -3.91 11.13 0.92
CA GLN A 16 -2.66 11.67 0.36
C GLN A 16 -1.43 10.95 0.88
N THR A 17 -1.47 10.49 2.14
CA THR A 17 -0.38 9.78 2.79
C THR A 17 -0.90 8.51 3.44
N LEU A 18 -0.20 7.40 3.21
CA LEU A 18 -0.44 6.11 3.82
C LEU A 18 0.88 5.62 4.42
N ASP A 19 0.99 5.70 5.75
CA ASP A 19 2.16 5.22 6.49
C ASP A 19 1.86 3.86 7.11
N LEU A 20 2.62 2.85 6.70
CA LEU A 20 2.49 1.46 7.12
C LEU A 20 3.83 0.91 7.62
N LYS A 21 4.77 1.78 7.98
CA LYS A 21 6.07 1.36 8.54
C LYS A 21 5.91 0.41 9.71
N GLU A 22 6.88 -0.49 9.88
CA GLU A 22 7.00 -1.38 11.05
C GLU A 22 5.78 -2.30 11.26
N ASN A 23 5.26 -2.86 10.16
CA ASN A 23 4.17 -3.84 10.18
C ASN A 23 4.62 -5.23 9.68
N GLN A 24 3.70 -6.19 9.65
CA GLN A 24 3.94 -7.55 9.18
C GLN A 24 3.23 -7.82 7.84
N LEU A 25 3.07 -6.77 7.00
CA LEU A 25 2.45 -6.92 5.70
C LEU A 25 3.35 -7.78 4.81
N THR A 26 2.78 -8.87 4.29
CA THR A 26 3.46 -9.73 3.31
C THR A 26 3.06 -9.41 1.88
N SER A 27 1.91 -8.74 1.71
CA SER A 27 1.36 -8.27 0.45
C SER A 27 0.58 -6.97 0.61
N LEU A 28 0.25 -6.37 -0.53
CA LEU A 28 -0.61 -5.19 -0.62
C LEU A 28 -1.81 -5.48 -1.53
N PRO A 29 -3.04 -5.06 -1.16
CA PRO A 29 -4.19 -5.20 -2.04
C PRO A 29 -4.00 -4.36 -3.31
N ALA A 30 -4.40 -4.90 -4.46
CA ALA A 30 -4.26 -4.23 -5.77
C ALA A 30 -4.99 -2.87 -5.81
N GLU A 31 -6.02 -2.73 -4.98
CA GLU A 31 -6.86 -1.56 -4.79
C GLU A 31 -6.09 -0.34 -4.26
N ILE A 32 -4.90 -0.50 -3.67
CA ILE A 32 -3.99 0.64 -3.39
C ILE A 32 -3.64 1.40 -4.68
N GLY A 33 -3.65 0.72 -5.83
CA GLY A 33 -3.53 1.34 -7.14
C GLY A 33 -4.67 2.30 -7.50
N HIS A 34 -5.79 2.29 -6.79
CA HIS A 34 -6.95 3.18 -7.00
C HIS A 34 -6.90 4.47 -6.18
N LEU A 35 -5.99 4.58 -5.20
CA LEU A 35 -5.85 5.75 -4.34
C LEU A 35 -5.31 6.96 -5.11
N SER A 36 -6.13 7.62 -5.93
CA SER A 36 -5.69 8.59 -6.95
C SER A 36 -4.93 9.79 -6.39
N GLN A 37 -5.26 10.24 -5.17
CA GLN A 37 -4.60 11.35 -4.49
C GLN A 37 -3.38 10.95 -3.65
N LEU A 38 -3.04 9.65 -3.58
CA LEU A 38 -1.92 9.18 -2.76
C LEU A 38 -0.59 9.59 -3.39
N THR A 39 0.15 10.41 -2.67
CA THR A 39 1.47 10.92 -3.07
C THR A 39 2.59 10.30 -2.23
N LYS A 40 2.27 9.79 -1.03
CA LYS A 40 3.25 9.19 -0.13
C LYS A 40 2.76 7.83 0.38
N LEU A 41 3.54 6.80 0.11
CA LEU A 41 3.33 5.43 0.59
C LEU A 41 4.61 4.95 1.28
N GLU A 42 4.54 4.66 2.57
CA GLU A 42 5.68 4.25 3.39
C GLU A 42 5.49 2.81 3.86
N LEU A 43 6.40 1.93 3.44
CA LEU A 43 6.29 0.48 3.62
C LEU A 43 7.52 -0.15 4.30
N ALA A 44 8.48 0.68 4.73
CA ALA A 44 9.71 0.20 5.35
C ALA A 44 9.41 -0.72 6.53
N GLU A 45 10.30 -1.68 6.77
CA GLU A 45 10.17 -2.63 7.89
C GLU A 45 8.89 -3.49 7.81
N ASN A 46 8.47 -3.85 6.60
CA ASN A 46 7.51 -4.91 6.34
C ASN A 46 8.16 -6.05 5.55
N PRO A 47 7.82 -7.32 5.83
CA PRO A 47 8.32 -8.48 5.08
C PRO A 47 7.57 -8.68 3.76
N LEU A 48 7.43 -7.62 2.95
CA LEU A 48 6.69 -7.66 1.68
C LEU A 48 7.38 -8.60 0.69
N LYS A 49 6.62 -9.57 0.17
CA LYS A 49 7.10 -10.54 -0.83
C LYS A 49 6.30 -10.47 -2.12
N ASP A 50 5.01 -10.20 -2.00
CA ASP A 50 4.08 -10.21 -3.12
C ASP A 50 3.39 -8.85 -3.27
N ILE A 51 3.91 -8.04 -4.19
CA ILE A 51 3.38 -6.73 -4.53
C ILE A 51 3.09 -6.74 -6.02
N ALA A 52 1.84 -6.45 -6.40
CA ALA A 52 1.43 -6.35 -7.78
C ALA A 52 2.26 -5.31 -8.55
N GLU A 53 2.68 -5.64 -9.79
CA GLU A 53 3.52 -4.77 -10.64
C GLU A 53 2.96 -3.35 -10.81
N LYS A 54 1.64 -3.21 -10.92
CA LYS A 54 0.99 -1.89 -11.00
C LYS A 54 1.31 -1.01 -9.78
N ILE A 55 1.38 -1.59 -8.58
CA ILE A 55 1.73 -0.87 -7.35
C ILE A 55 3.21 -0.54 -7.36
N ARG A 56 4.08 -1.50 -7.72
CA ARG A 56 5.53 -1.27 -7.83
C ARG A 56 5.85 -0.13 -8.79
N GLN A 57 5.28 -0.15 -9.99
CA GLN A 57 5.48 0.89 -10.99
C GLN A 57 4.95 2.25 -10.53
N ARG A 58 3.77 2.27 -9.88
CA ARG A 58 3.15 3.52 -9.43
C ARG A 58 3.95 4.21 -8.33
N PHE A 59 4.49 3.45 -7.38
CA PHE A 59 5.17 3.99 -6.19
C PHE A 59 6.69 3.81 -6.22
N GLN A 60 7.24 3.28 -7.32
CA GLN A 60 8.68 3.06 -7.52
C GLN A 60 9.31 2.19 -6.42
N LEU A 61 8.60 1.11 -6.05
CA LEU A 61 9.00 0.13 -5.03
C LEU A 61 9.86 -1.00 -5.61
#